data_AF-A0A9D6Y833-F1
#
_entry.id   AF-A0A9D6Y833-F1
#
_cell.length_a   1.000
_cell.length_b   1.000
_cell.length_c   1.000
_cell.angle_alpha   90.00
_cell.angle_beta   90.00
_cell.angle_gamma   90.00
#
_symmetry.space_group_name_H-M   'P 1'
#
loop_
_entity.id
_entity.type
_entity.pdbx_description
1 polymer ?
#
loop_
_entity_poly.entity_id
_entity_poly.type
_entity_poly.pdbx_seq_one_letter_code
_entity_poly.pdbx_strand_id
1 'polypeptide(L)'
;MDRDVRREDIQSLSTRDQAAAFFAMLGYRTEARLVQSAANLGVTTESLIRQITHIERLADHEGLLQVYLAELSSVTLAATRGIAAALRKRAGNYLLVLTHDCERIDFALRERRAQN
;
A
#
# COMPACT_ATOMS: atom_id res chain seq x y z
N MET A 1 0.54 -22.92 4.45
CA MET A 1 -0.82 -23.37 4.08
C MET A 1 -1.36 -22.36 3.10
N ASP A 2 -1.92 -22.83 1.99
CA ASP A 2 -2.66 -21.99 1.07
C ASP A 2 -3.93 -21.50 1.77
N ARG A 3 -4.25 -20.21 1.68
CA ARG A 3 -5.40 -19.61 2.36
C ARG A 3 -6.46 -19.27 1.32
N ASP A 4 -7.66 -19.82 1.49
CA ASP A 4 -8.78 -19.60 0.59
C ASP A 4 -9.34 -18.18 0.78
N VAL A 5 -8.99 -17.28 -0.14
CA VAL A 5 -9.47 -15.89 -0.14
C VAL A 5 -10.82 -15.84 -0.84
N ARG A 6 -11.87 -15.50 -0.11
CA ARG A 6 -13.23 -15.38 -0.65
C ARG A 6 -13.46 -13.97 -1.18
N ARG A 7 -14.44 -13.84 -2.08
CA ARG A 7 -14.87 -12.53 -2.59
C ARG A 7 -15.35 -11.61 -1.46
N GLU A 8 -16.00 -12.18 -0.45
CA GLU A 8 -16.50 -11.46 0.73
C GLU A 8 -15.36 -10.81 1.53
N ASP A 9 -14.22 -11.50 1.67
CA ASP A 9 -13.05 -10.97 2.38
C ASP A 9 -12.52 -9.70 1.70
N ILE A 10 -12.55 -9.67 0.35
CA ILE A 10 -12.13 -8.51 -0.45
C ILE A 10 -13.19 -7.40 -0.44
N GLN A 11 -14.48 -7.75 -0.51
CA GLN A 11 -15.57 -6.76 -0.49
C GLN A 11 -15.74 -6.09 0.86
N SER A 12 -15.30 -6.73 1.94
CA SER A 12 -15.35 -6.18 3.30
C SER A 12 -14.30 -5.11 3.58
N LEU A 13 -13.37 -4.84 2.66
CA LEU A 13 -12.24 -3.92 2.86
C LEU A 13 -12.66 -2.45 2.75
N SER A 14 -13.48 -2.00 3.69
CA SER A 14 -14.03 -0.63 3.75
C SER A 14 -13.26 0.30 4.69
N THR A 15 -12.21 -0.19 5.35
CA THR A 15 -11.42 0.58 6.33
C THR A 15 -9.96 0.14 6.34
N ARG A 16 -9.09 1.00 6.88
CA ARG A 16 -7.67 0.68 7.13
C ARG A 16 -7.48 -0.53 8.03
N ASP A 17 -8.31 -0.67 9.05
CA ASP A 17 -8.24 -1.79 9.98
C ASP A 17 -8.66 -3.10 9.33
N GLN A 18 -9.69 -3.09 8.47
CA GLN A 18 -10.05 -4.26 7.66
C GLN A 18 -8.97 -4.62 6.65
N ALA A 19 -8.31 -3.62 6.02
CA ALA A 19 -7.16 -3.87 5.16
C ALA A 19 -6.01 -4.52 5.93
N ALA A 20 -5.67 -4.01 7.12
CA ALA A 20 -4.66 -4.64 7.98
C ALA A 20 -5.06 -6.06 8.39
N ALA A 21 -6.30 -6.28 8.83
CA ALA A 21 -6.80 -7.59 9.21
C ALA A 21 -6.75 -8.59 8.06
N PHE A 22 -7.05 -8.16 6.84
CA PHE A 22 -6.91 -8.97 5.63
C PHE A 22 -5.46 -9.39 5.38
N PHE A 23 -4.48 -8.48 5.49
CA PHE A 23 -3.08 -8.86 5.35
C PHE A 23 -2.58 -9.76 6.49
N ALA A 24 -3.06 -9.59 7.72
CA ALA A 24 -2.81 -10.53 8.81
C ALA A 24 -3.40 -11.91 8.50
N MET A 25 -4.63 -11.95 7.96
CA MET A 25 -5.29 -13.13 7.43
C MET A 25 -4.60 -13.69 6.19
N LEU A 26 -3.67 -13.01 5.54
CA LEU A 26 -2.77 -13.59 4.53
C LEU A 26 -1.42 -14.05 5.09
N GLY A 27 -1.14 -13.78 6.37
CA GLY A 27 0.07 -14.23 7.07
C GLY A 27 1.18 -13.18 7.07
N TYR A 28 0.88 -11.95 6.66
CA TYR A 28 1.80 -10.83 6.79
C TYR A 28 1.81 -10.30 8.23
N ARG A 29 2.96 -9.81 8.66
CA ARG A 29 3.17 -9.23 10.00
C ARG A 29 2.63 -7.80 10.02
N THR A 30 1.49 -7.60 10.67
CA THR A 30 0.80 -6.31 10.78
C THR A 30 0.91 -5.70 12.17
N GLU A 31 1.73 -6.27 13.05
CA GLU A 31 1.91 -5.79 14.43
C GLU A 31 2.70 -4.47 14.47
N ALA A 32 3.51 -4.22 13.44
CA ALA A 32 4.36 -3.04 13.29
C ALA A 32 3.77 -2.01 12.31
N ARG A 33 2.45 -1.80 12.38
CA ARG A 33 1.77 -0.73 11.64
C ARG A 33 2.41 0.61 11.94
N LEU A 34 2.65 1.38 10.89
CA LEU A 34 3.36 2.65 11.01
C LEU A 34 2.76 3.68 10.07
N VAL A 35 2.16 4.73 10.66
CA VAL A 35 1.74 5.92 9.92
C VAL A 35 2.96 6.61 9.32
N GLN A 36 2.82 7.08 8.08
CA GLN A 36 3.91 7.67 7.32
C GLN A 36 3.52 9.03 6.76
N SER A 37 4.53 9.85 6.50
CA SER A 37 4.36 11.08 5.74
C SER A 37 4.66 10.84 4.26
N ALA A 38 4.12 11.68 3.38
CA ALA A 38 4.46 11.67 1.96
C ALA A 38 5.98 11.85 1.74
N ALA A 39 6.63 12.68 2.57
CA ALA A 39 8.07 12.90 2.56
C ALA A 39 8.86 11.61 2.91
N ASN A 40 8.41 10.81 3.88
CA ASN A 40 9.06 9.54 4.24
C ASN A 40 9.02 8.53 3.09
N LEU A 41 8.00 8.59 2.23
CA LEU A 41 7.91 7.77 1.03
C LEU A 41 8.73 8.32 -0.15
N GLY A 42 9.32 9.51 -0.01
CA GLY A 42 10.06 10.20 -1.08
C GLY A 42 9.18 10.90 -2.10
N VAL A 43 7.92 11.19 -1.75
CA VAL A 43 7.00 11.96 -2.59
C VAL A 43 7.34 13.44 -2.44
N THR A 44 7.74 14.08 -3.54
CA THR A 44 8.15 15.51 -3.56
C THR A 44 7.21 16.40 -4.37
N THR A 45 6.36 15.82 -5.21
CA THR A 45 5.43 16.59 -6.06
C THR A 45 4.30 17.17 -5.22
N GLU A 46 4.22 18.50 -5.15
CA GLU A 46 3.26 19.20 -4.27
C GLU A 46 1.80 18.85 -4.57
N SER A 47 1.43 18.75 -5.85
CA SER A 47 0.06 18.37 -6.23
C SER A 47 -0.32 16.96 -5.78
N LEU A 48 0.65 16.04 -5.74
CA LEU A 48 0.43 14.69 -5.23
C LEU A 48 0.38 14.67 -3.70
N ILE A 49 1.24 15.44 -3.03
CA ILE A 49 1.21 15.61 -1.57
C ILE A 49 -0.17 16.09 -1.12
N ARG A 50 -0.77 17.06 -1.82
CA ARG A 50 -2.12 17.58 -1.51
C ARG A 50 -3.24 16.56 -1.74
N GLN A 51 -3.03 15.57 -2.61
CA GLN A 51 -4.01 14.49 -2.85
C GLN A 51 -3.91 13.38 -1.81
N ILE A 52 -2.79 13.24 -1.12
CA ILE A 52 -2.57 12.23 -0.10
C ILE A 52 -3.25 12.66 1.20
N THR A 53 -4.30 11.95 1.60
CA THR A 53 -5.00 12.19 2.87
C THR A 53 -4.44 11.33 3.99
N HIS A 54 -3.94 10.13 3.65
CA HIS A 54 -3.33 9.23 4.62
C HIS A 54 -2.30 8.30 3.97
N ILE A 55 -1.21 7.98 4.67
CA ILE A 55 -0.31 6.88 4.30
C ILE A 55 0.03 6.07 5.53
N GLU A 56 -0.03 4.76 5.39
CA GLU A 56 0.34 3.81 6.42
C GLU A 56 1.07 2.62 5.81
N ARG A 57 2.09 2.13 6.53
CA ARG A 57 2.62 0.79 6.31
C ARG A 57 1.79 -0.19 7.11
N LEU A 58 0.98 -1.01 6.43
CA LEU A 58 0.09 -2.00 7.05
C LEU A 58 0.85 -3.24 7.52
N ALA A 59 1.86 -3.66 6.77
CA ALA A 59 2.64 -4.85 7.09
C ALA A 59 4.12 -4.71 6.74
N ASP A 60 4.98 -5.39 7.49
CA ASP A 60 6.42 -5.49 7.24
C ASP A 60 6.90 -6.92 7.48
N HIS A 61 7.15 -7.65 6.39
CA HIS A 61 7.71 -9.00 6.46
C HIS A 61 9.24 -8.94 6.37
N GLU A 62 9.86 -8.46 7.47
CA GLU A 62 11.32 -8.35 7.63
C GLU A 62 12.02 -7.57 6.50
N GLY A 63 11.37 -6.54 5.95
CA GLY A 63 11.88 -5.75 4.83
C GLY A 63 11.89 -6.47 3.47
N LEU A 64 11.51 -7.76 3.40
CA LEU A 64 11.41 -8.52 2.16
C LEU A 64 10.20 -8.06 1.33
N LEU A 65 9.06 -7.86 2.00
CA LEU A 65 7.85 -7.27 1.43
C LEU A 65 7.21 -6.34 2.45
N GLN A 66 6.99 -5.10 2.04
CA GLN A 66 6.24 -4.11 2.82
C GLN A 66 4.93 -3.77 2.11
N VAL A 67 3.84 -3.74 2.86
CA VAL A 67 2.52 -3.37 2.36
C VAL A 67 2.21 -1.94 2.77
N TYR A 68 1.99 -1.07 1.79
CA TYR A 68 1.63 0.32 2.01
C TYR A 68 0.20 0.57 1.56
N LEU A 69 -0.57 1.24 2.40
CA LEU A 69 -1.87 1.80 2.06
C LEU A 69 -1.73 3.32 1.94
N ALA A 70 -2.18 3.86 0.82
CA ALA A 70 -2.30 5.30 0.63
C ALA A 70 -3.75 5.65 0.28
N GLU A 71 -4.36 6.46 1.14
CA GLU A 71 -5.67 7.06 0.88
C GLU A 71 -5.45 8.38 0.14
N LEU A 72 -6.20 8.55 -0.94
CA LEU A 72 -6.14 9.71 -1.81
C LEU A 72 -7.50 10.37 -1.91
N SER A 73 -7.51 11.71 -2.03
CA SER A 73 -8.71 12.47 -2.38
C SER A 73 -9.25 12.15 -3.78
N SER A 74 -8.46 11.46 -4.61
CA SER A 74 -8.89 10.79 -5.83
C SER A 74 -7.81 9.84 -6.31
N VAL A 75 -8.17 8.60 -6.68
CA VAL A 75 -7.23 7.65 -7.29
C VAL A 75 -7.13 7.94 -8.80
N THR A 76 -6.05 8.61 -9.21
CA THR A 76 -5.76 8.88 -10.61
C THR A 76 -4.54 8.10 -11.09
N LEU A 77 -4.43 7.82 -12.39
CA LEU A 77 -3.25 7.18 -12.98
C LEU A 77 -1.95 7.95 -12.67
N ALA A 78 -2.03 9.28 -12.66
CA ALA A 78 -0.91 10.14 -12.32
C ALA A 78 -0.47 9.97 -10.86
N ALA A 79 -1.42 9.97 -9.92
CA ALA A 79 -1.15 9.74 -8.50
C ALA A 79 -0.57 8.33 -8.26
N THR A 80 -1.18 7.30 -8.84
CA THR A 80 -0.69 5.91 -8.78
C THR A 80 0.76 5.80 -9.25
N ARG A 81 1.08 6.41 -10.41
CA ARG A 81 2.45 6.38 -10.96
C ARG A 81 3.42 7.15 -10.09
N GLY A 82 3.02 8.31 -9.55
CA GLY A 82 3.87 9.13 -8.69
C GLY A 82 4.25 8.42 -7.39
N ILE A 83 3.29 7.82 -6.69
CA ILE A 83 3.55 7.08 -5.45
C ILE A 83 4.38 5.82 -5.73
N ALA A 84 4.05 5.07 -6.78
CA ALA A 84 4.83 3.90 -7.16
C ALA A 84 6.28 4.26 -7.55
N ALA A 85 6.51 5.40 -8.20
CA ALA A 85 7.85 5.88 -8.53
C ALA A 85 8.63 6.30 -7.27
N ALA A 86 7.97 6.92 -6.29
CA ALA A 86 8.59 7.28 -5.02
C ALA A 86 9.04 6.03 -4.25
N LEU A 87 8.17 5.02 -4.14
CA LEU A 87 8.49 3.74 -3.48
C LEU A 87 9.62 2.96 -4.17
N ARG A 88 9.72 2.99 -5.51
CA ARG A 88 10.80 2.33 -6.26
C ARG A 88 12.20 2.81 -5.90
N LYS A 89 12.34 4.03 -5.36
CA LYS A 89 13.64 4.57 -4.92
C LYS A 89 14.12 3.98 -3.59
N ARG A 90 13.26 3.21 -2.91
CA ARG A 90 13.55 2.59 -1.62
C ARG A 90 13.93 1.11 -1.81
N ALA A 91 14.77 0.59 -0.92
CA ALA A 91 15.21 -0.81 -0.98
C ALA A 91 14.11 -1.77 -0.50
N GLY A 92 13.94 -2.93 -1.14
CA GLY A 92 12.93 -3.94 -0.78
C GLY A 92 11.81 -4.08 -1.82
N ASN A 93 10.89 -5.01 -1.59
CA ASN A 93 9.67 -5.15 -2.39
C ASN A 93 8.48 -4.48 -1.70
N TYR A 94 7.57 -3.97 -2.51
CA TYR A 94 6.42 -3.22 -2.03
C TYR A 94 5.14 -3.69 -2.71
N LEU A 95 4.10 -3.89 -1.89
CA LEU A 95 2.73 -3.94 -2.35
C LEU A 95 2.08 -2.60 -2.01
N LEU A 96 1.64 -1.88 -3.05
CA LEU A 96 0.92 -0.63 -2.88
C LEU A 96 -0.58 -0.89 -3.03
N VAL A 97 -1.32 -0.48 -2.00
CA VAL A 97 -2.78 -0.46 -1.95
C VAL A 97 -3.21 1.00 -2.04
N LEU A 98 -3.92 1.34 -3.11
CA LEU A 98 -4.47 2.67 -3.31
C LEU A 98 -5.97 2.65 -3.12
N THR A 99 -6.47 3.66 -2.42
CA THR A 99 -7.90 3.81 -2.25
C THR A 99 -8.34 5.27 -2.17
N HIS A 100 -9.59 5.49 -2.56
CA HIS A 100 -10.37 6.67 -2.27
C HIS A 100 -11.53 6.19 -1.39
N ASP A 101 -11.51 6.55 -0.11
CA ASP A 101 -12.52 6.18 0.89
C ASP A 101 -12.84 4.68 1.02
N CYS A 102 -11.88 3.79 0.68
CA CYS A 102 -12.08 2.33 0.70
C CYS A 102 -13.21 1.79 -0.20
N GLU A 103 -13.82 2.63 -1.06
CA GLU A 103 -14.83 2.20 -2.04
C GLU A 103 -14.19 1.49 -3.25
N ARG A 104 -12.89 1.71 -3.47
CA ARG A 104 -12.12 1.10 -4.55
C ARG A 104 -10.72 0.74 -4.06
N ILE A 105 -10.29 -0.49 -4.35
CA ILE A 105 -8.96 -1.01 -3.99
C ILE A 105 -8.23 -1.44 -5.25
N ASP A 106 -7.16 -0.74 -5.60
CA ASP A 106 -6.26 -1.12 -6.69
C ASP A 106 -4.98 -1.74 -6.10
N PHE A 107 -4.67 -2.98 -6.48
CA PHE A 107 -3.43 -3.67 -6.10
C PHE A 107 -2.35 -3.48 -7.16
N ALA A 108 -1.17 -2.99 -6.76
CA ALA A 108 -0.01 -2.90 -7.64
C ALA A 108 1.20 -3.64 -7.04
N LEU A 109 1.54 -4.80 -7.60
CA LEU A 109 2.79 -5.50 -7.31
C LEU A 109 3.95 -4.86 -8.10
N ARG A 110 5.06 -4.56 -7.41
CA ARG A 110 6.27 -4.01 -8.01
C ARG A 110 7.48 -4.85 -7.62
N GLU A 111 7.91 -5.69 -8.55
CA GLU A 111 9.12 -6.49 -8.42
C GLU A 111 10.34 -5.69 -8.88
N ARG A 112 11.47 -5.83 -8.16
CA ARG A 112 12.79 -5.46 -8.68
C ARG A 112 13.39 -6.70 -9.32
N ARG A 113 13.51 -6.74 -10.66
CA ARG A 113 14.39 -7.74 -11.29
C ARG A 113 15.83 -7.42 -10.89
N ALA A 114 16.52 -8.41 -10.32
CA ALA A 114 17.97 -8.37 -10.23
C ALA A 114 18.52 -8.32 -11.66
N GLN A 115 19.24 -7.24 -11.99
CA GLN A 115 20.11 -7.24 -13.15
C GLN A 115 21.33 -8.08 -12.78
N ASN A 116 21.36 -9.31 -13.31
CA ASN A 116 22.61 -10.03 -13.55
C ASN A 116 23.19 -9.53 -14.88
#